data_AF-A0A1N6LF58-F1
#
_entry.id   AF-A0A1N6LF58-F1
#
_cell.length_a   1.000
_cell.length_b   1.000
_cell.length_c   1.000
_cell.angle_alpha   90.00
_cell.angle_beta   90.00
_cell.angle_gamma   90.00
#
_symmetry.space_group_name_H-M   'P 1'
#
loop_
_entity.id
_entity.type
_entity.pdbx_description
1 polymer ?
#
loop_
_entity_poly.entity_id
_entity_poly.type
_entity_poly.pdbx_seq_one_letter_code
_entity_poly.pdbx_strand_id
1 'polypeptide(L)'
;MAIVFADVQNLLDAILAKSTWAQGAHPPLHPQPHGAFWRQTGDYDQDYSLFTTGEVPNVGIPIMNTSVGQGLQSNFYVILTNPNGLADDGIPQMPGGPGGPYLTDSGYEADVAGTTMTGQQIQEALASWLTNGFPK
;
A
#
# COMPACT_ATOMS: atom_id res chain seq x y z
N MET A 1 14.75 -15.49 -0.77
CA MET A 1 15.12 -14.13 -0.32
C MET A 1 13.99 -13.61 0.53
N ALA A 2 14.30 -12.86 1.58
CA ALA A 2 13.27 -12.15 2.33
C ALA A 2 12.80 -10.94 1.51
N ILE A 3 11.50 -10.63 1.54
CA ILE A 3 10.94 -9.40 0.97
C ILE A 3 11.51 -8.23 1.77
N VAL A 4 11.97 -7.17 1.10
CA VAL A 4 12.47 -5.92 1.72
C VAL A 4 11.62 -4.71 1.33
N PHE A 5 11.91 -3.52 1.87
CA PHE A 5 11.11 -2.33 1.59
C PHE A 5 11.13 -1.93 0.11
N ALA A 6 12.24 -2.13 -0.61
CA ALA A 6 12.28 -1.93 -2.06
C ALA A 6 11.28 -2.83 -2.82
N ASP A 7 11.10 -4.09 -2.39
CA ASP A 7 10.10 -4.98 -2.97
C ASP A 7 8.68 -4.48 -2.67
N VAL A 8 8.44 -3.96 -1.46
CA VAL A 8 7.16 -3.36 -1.08
C VAL A 8 6.84 -2.13 -1.95
N GLN A 9 7.83 -1.28 -2.24
CA GLN A 9 7.66 -0.16 -3.17
C GLN A 9 7.27 -0.66 -4.57
N ASN A 10 7.95 -1.69 -5.09
CA ASN A 10 7.60 -2.28 -6.39
C ASN A 10 6.16 -2.83 -6.40
N LEU A 11 5.70 -3.47 -5.32
CA LEU A 11 4.33 -3.95 -5.19
C LEU A 11 3.32 -2.80 -5.20
N LEU A 12 3.61 -1.71 -4.49
CA LEU A 12 2.73 -0.54 -4.41
C LEU A 12 2.66 0.25 -5.71
N ASP A 13 3.78 0.36 -6.42
CA ASP A 13 3.85 0.95 -7.74
C ASP A 13 3.05 0.15 -8.77
N ALA A 14 3.13 -1.19 -8.71
CA ALA A 14 2.33 -2.06 -9.56
C ALA A 14 0.82 -1.93 -9.28
N ILE A 15 0.43 -1.81 -8.01
CA ILE A 15 -0.97 -1.55 -7.62
C ILE A 15 -1.43 -0.19 -8.15
N LEU A 16 -0.62 0.85 -7.97
CA LEU A 16 -0.93 2.19 -8.45
C LEU A 16 -1.07 2.22 -9.98
N ALA A 17 -0.15 1.57 -10.70
CA ALA A 17 -0.14 1.52 -12.16
C ALA A 17 -1.41 0.88 -12.75
N LYS A 18 -2.07 -0.01 -12.00
CA LYS A 18 -3.35 -0.60 -12.39
C LYS A 18 -4.54 0.30 -12.12
N SER A 19 -4.45 1.17 -11.12
CA SER A 19 -5.56 2.04 -10.70
C SER A 19 -6.06 2.94 -11.85
N THR A 20 -7.35 3.24 -11.85
CA THR A 20 -7.97 4.20 -12.78
C THR A 20 -7.33 5.59 -12.73
N TRP A 21 -6.66 5.94 -11.63
CA TRP A 21 -5.90 7.18 -11.49
C TRP A 21 -4.68 7.23 -12.40
N ALA A 22 -3.90 6.14 -12.46
CA ALA A 22 -2.71 6.06 -13.31
C ALA A 22 -3.04 6.08 -14.81
N GLN A 23 -4.30 5.81 -15.16
CA GLN A 23 -4.80 5.82 -16.55
C GLN A 23 -5.30 7.21 -17.00
N GLY A 24 -5.08 8.27 -16.21
CA GLY A 24 -5.38 9.66 -16.59
C GLY A 24 -6.85 10.08 -16.40
N ALA A 25 -7.65 9.30 -15.67
CA ALA A 25 -9.07 9.61 -15.44
C ALA A 25 -9.30 10.69 -14.37
N HIS A 26 -8.32 10.96 -13.49
CA HIS A 26 -8.44 11.93 -12.40
C HIS A 26 -7.07 12.60 -12.09
N PRO A 27 -7.04 13.87 -11.62
CA PRO A 27 -5.80 14.59 -11.29
C PRO A 27 -4.98 13.83 -10.23
N PRO A 28 -3.64 14.04 -10.17
CA PRO A 28 -2.72 13.27 -9.33
C PRO A 28 -3.08 13.33 -7.84
N LEU A 29 -2.64 12.30 -7.10
CA LEU A 29 -2.77 12.07 -5.65
C LEU A 29 -2.47 13.31 -4.76
N HIS A 30 -3.35 14.30 -4.74
CA HIS A 30 -3.18 15.55 -3.98
C HIS A 30 -4.54 16.05 -3.45
N PRO A 31 -4.73 16.24 -2.13
CA PRO A 31 -4.16 15.52 -0.99
C PRO A 31 -5.18 14.47 -0.54
N GLN A 32 -5.26 13.34 -1.23
CA GLN A 32 -6.00 12.20 -0.67
C GLN A 32 -5.12 11.58 0.43
N PRO A 33 -5.68 11.21 1.60
CA PRO A 33 -4.96 10.53 2.69
C PRO A 33 -4.07 9.37 2.18
N HIS A 34 -4.54 8.72 1.13
CA HIS A 34 -3.88 7.63 0.44
C HIS A 34 -2.51 7.97 -0.14
N GLY A 35 -2.18 9.22 -0.48
CA GLY A 35 -0.81 9.56 -0.95
C GLY A 35 0.28 9.25 0.08
N ALA A 36 -0.08 9.10 1.36
CA ALA A 36 0.84 8.81 2.46
C ALA A 36 1.62 7.51 2.32
N PHE A 37 1.11 6.52 1.57
CA PHE A 37 1.74 5.22 1.43
C PHE A 37 2.46 5.00 0.07
N TRP A 38 2.53 6.02 -0.79
CA TRP A 38 3.16 6.01 -2.11
C TRP A 38 4.36 6.97 -2.13
N ARG A 39 5.16 6.94 -1.07
CA ARG A 39 6.24 7.91 -0.84
C ARG A 39 7.44 7.60 -1.73
N GLN A 40 7.71 8.51 -2.64
CA GLN A 40 8.88 8.52 -3.50
C GLN A 40 9.56 9.90 -3.39
N THR A 41 10.12 10.22 -2.23
CA THR A 41 10.82 11.51 -2.04
C THR A 41 12.18 11.54 -2.74
N GLY A 42 12.66 10.37 -3.19
CA GLY A 42 13.98 10.20 -3.80
C GLY A 42 15.07 9.86 -2.78
N ASP A 43 14.73 9.84 -1.49
CA ASP A 43 15.57 9.38 -0.40
C ASP A 43 14.99 8.10 0.21
N TYR A 44 15.62 6.96 -0.11
CA TYR A 44 15.17 5.63 0.33
C TYR A 44 15.10 5.49 1.85
N ASP A 45 16.05 6.11 2.57
CA ASP A 45 16.14 6.00 4.02
C ASP A 45 15.03 6.81 4.69
N GLN A 46 14.79 8.00 4.16
CA GLN A 46 13.69 8.85 4.57
C GLN A 46 12.33 8.21 4.25
N ASP A 47 12.17 7.66 3.04
CA ASP A 47 10.92 7.01 2.61
C ASP A 47 10.59 5.79 3.50
N TYR A 48 11.58 4.94 3.79
CA TYR A 48 11.40 3.83 4.74
C TYR A 48 11.00 4.31 6.14
N SER A 49 11.71 5.33 6.67
CA SER A 49 11.41 5.86 8.00
C SER A 49 10.00 6.44 8.04
N LEU A 50 9.63 7.28 7.07
CA LEU A 50 8.31 7.90 7.01
C LEU A 50 7.20 6.87 6.82
N PHE A 51 7.44 5.80 6.06
CA PHE A 51 6.47 4.75 5.86
C PHE A 51 6.25 3.94 7.15
N THR A 52 7.32 3.60 7.88
CA THR A 52 7.24 2.73 9.05
C THR A 52 6.87 3.45 10.35
N THR A 53 7.17 4.75 10.48
CA THR A 53 6.91 5.51 11.72
C THR A 53 6.00 6.72 11.53
N GLY A 54 5.67 7.07 10.29
CA GLY A 54 4.87 8.25 9.99
C GLY A 54 3.36 8.03 10.10
N GLU A 55 2.66 9.14 9.93
CA GLU A 55 1.20 9.20 9.93
C GLU A 55 0.65 9.57 8.56
N VAL A 56 -0.60 9.23 8.34
CA VAL A 56 -1.41 9.64 7.20
C VAL A 56 -1.75 11.12 7.35
N PRO A 57 -1.26 12.02 6.45
CA PRO A 57 -1.53 13.44 6.54
C PRO A 57 -3.02 13.75 6.50
N ASN A 58 -3.45 14.74 7.29
CA ASN A 58 -4.84 15.19 7.45
C ASN A 58 -5.81 14.16 8.08
N VAL A 59 -5.33 12.97 8.42
CA VAL A 59 -6.10 11.96 9.17
C VAL A 59 -5.53 11.75 10.57
N GLY A 60 -4.20 11.79 10.72
CA GLY A 60 -3.56 11.66 12.04
C GLY A 60 -3.55 10.22 12.59
N ILE A 61 -3.66 9.23 11.71
CA ILE A 61 -3.50 7.81 12.05
C ILE A 61 -2.11 7.32 11.58
N PRO A 62 -1.50 6.36 12.28
CA PRO A 62 -0.23 5.79 11.85
C PRO A 62 -0.39 5.05 10.51
N ILE A 63 0.63 5.09 9.65
CA ILE A 63 0.66 4.30 8.40
C ILE A 63 0.78 2.82 8.75
N MET A 64 1.75 2.52 9.61
CA MET A 64 2.11 1.18 10.04
C MET A 64 1.82 0.99 11.52
N ASN A 65 1.34 -0.19 11.91
CA ASN A 65 1.42 -0.61 13.30
C ASN A 65 2.81 -1.21 13.52
N THR A 66 3.61 -0.58 14.38
CA THR A 66 4.99 -0.99 14.67
C THR A 66 5.10 -2.11 15.69
N SER A 67 3.98 -2.55 16.28
CA SER A 67 3.97 -3.68 17.20
C SER A 67 4.22 -4.98 16.44
N VAL A 68 5.28 -5.70 16.81
CA VAL A 68 5.63 -7.00 16.22
C VAL A 68 4.45 -7.97 16.35
N GLY A 69 4.03 -8.57 15.23
CA GLY A 69 2.87 -9.46 15.16
C GLY A 69 1.53 -8.78 14.84
N GLN A 70 1.47 -7.45 14.82
CA GLN A 70 0.30 -6.67 14.40
C GLN A 70 0.45 -6.05 13.01
N GLY A 71 1.47 -6.46 12.24
CA GLY A 71 1.72 -5.92 10.90
C GLY A 71 0.52 -6.08 9.96
N LEU A 72 -0.22 -7.19 10.05
CA LEU A 72 -1.46 -7.39 9.27
C LEU A 72 -2.66 -6.56 9.76
N GLN A 73 -2.55 -5.93 10.93
CA GLN A 73 -3.52 -4.99 11.47
C GLN A 73 -3.09 -3.53 11.21
N SER A 74 -1.96 -3.33 10.54
CA SER A 74 -1.54 -1.98 10.14
C SER A 74 -2.57 -1.35 9.20
N ASN A 75 -2.77 -0.05 9.34
CA ASN A 75 -3.65 0.71 8.46
C ASN A 75 -3.26 0.51 6.99
N PHE A 76 -1.96 0.44 6.70
CA PHE A 76 -1.41 0.06 5.40
C PHE A 76 -1.96 -1.25 4.84
N TYR A 77 -1.88 -2.34 5.61
CA TYR A 77 -2.33 -3.64 5.10
C TYR A 77 -3.86 -3.70 4.98
N VAL A 78 -4.56 -3.19 6.00
CA VAL A 78 -6.03 -3.20 6.05
C VAL A 78 -6.59 -2.40 4.88
N ILE A 79 -6.06 -1.20 4.62
CA ILE A 79 -6.61 -0.34 3.57
C ILE A 79 -6.42 -0.91 2.16
N LEU A 80 -5.42 -1.78 1.94
CA LEU A 80 -5.23 -2.50 0.67
C LEU A 80 -6.11 -3.75 0.54
N THR A 81 -6.38 -4.43 1.65
CA THR A 81 -6.95 -5.80 1.64
C THR A 81 -8.37 -5.92 2.17
N ASN A 82 -8.90 -4.87 2.80
CA ASN A 82 -10.28 -4.81 3.26
C ASN A 82 -11.13 -4.03 2.25
N PRO A 83 -12.16 -4.64 1.63
CA PRO A 83 -13.10 -3.95 0.76
C PRO A 83 -13.80 -2.75 1.39
N ASN A 84 -13.91 -2.73 2.72
CA ASN A 84 -14.50 -1.61 3.46
C ASN A 84 -13.47 -0.52 3.85
N GLY A 85 -12.18 -0.69 3.50
CA GLY A 85 -11.10 0.20 3.90
C GLY A 85 -10.95 0.30 5.42
N LEU A 86 -10.64 1.51 5.91
CA LEU A 86 -10.67 1.88 7.32
C LEU A 86 -12.04 2.52 7.61
N ALA A 87 -13.07 1.66 7.64
CA ALA A 87 -14.47 2.09 7.68
C ALA A 87 -14.79 2.98 8.90
N ASP A 88 -14.21 2.69 10.06
CA ASP A 88 -14.40 3.46 11.30
C ASP A 88 -13.86 4.90 11.18
N ASP A 89 -12.87 5.11 10.30
CA ASP A 89 -12.27 6.41 10.00
C ASP A 89 -12.86 7.07 8.74
N GLY A 90 -13.83 6.42 8.08
CA GLY A 90 -14.45 6.90 6.84
C GLY A 90 -13.52 6.86 5.62
N ILE A 91 -12.48 6.03 5.65
CA ILE A 91 -11.46 5.97 4.59
C ILE A 91 -11.68 4.71 3.73
N PRO A 92 -11.94 4.84 2.42
CA PRO A 92 -12.26 3.70 1.57
C PRO A 92 -11.02 2.84 1.28
N GLN A 93 -11.24 1.65 0.70
CA GLN A 93 -10.16 0.80 0.23
C GLN A 93 -9.25 1.54 -0.76
N MET A 94 -7.97 1.18 -0.73
CA MET A 94 -6.96 1.62 -1.68
C MET A 94 -6.92 0.75 -2.93
N PRO A 95 -6.80 1.36 -4.14
CA PRO A 95 -6.58 2.79 -4.38
C PRO A 95 -7.87 3.63 -4.21
N GLY A 96 -7.75 4.85 -3.66
CA GLY A 96 -8.90 5.67 -3.24
C GLY A 96 -9.77 6.24 -4.37
N GLY A 97 -10.85 6.94 -4.02
CA GLY A 97 -11.78 7.52 -5.00
C GLY A 97 -12.44 6.44 -5.87
N PRO A 98 -12.62 6.64 -7.19
CA PRO A 98 -13.14 5.61 -8.10
C PRO A 98 -12.13 4.48 -8.42
N GLY A 99 -11.15 4.25 -7.53
CA GLY A 99 -9.78 3.83 -7.85
C GLY A 99 -9.46 2.36 -8.07
N GLY A 100 -10.41 1.50 -8.47
CA GLY A 100 -10.11 0.10 -8.82
C GLY A 100 -9.25 -0.06 -10.09
N PRO A 101 -8.94 -1.30 -10.51
CA PRO A 101 -9.26 -2.55 -9.83
C PRO A 101 -8.50 -2.69 -8.51
N TYR A 102 -9.13 -3.32 -7.53
CA TYR A 102 -8.59 -3.53 -6.19
C TYR A 102 -7.84 -4.84 -6.09
N LEU A 103 -6.86 -4.90 -5.19
CA LEU A 103 -6.06 -6.10 -4.93
C LEU A 103 -6.91 -7.33 -4.56
N THR A 104 -8.11 -7.09 -4.04
CA THR A 104 -9.10 -8.10 -3.62
C THR A 104 -10.06 -8.51 -4.73
N ASP A 105 -10.04 -7.85 -5.89
CA ASP A 105 -10.94 -8.16 -6.98
C ASP A 105 -10.61 -9.54 -7.59
N SER A 106 -11.66 -10.25 -8.00
CA SER A 106 -11.49 -11.54 -8.68
C SER A 106 -10.76 -11.33 -10.01
N GLY A 107 -9.70 -12.09 -10.24
CA GLY A 107 -8.86 -11.98 -11.44
C GLY A 107 -7.87 -10.82 -11.42
N TYR A 108 -7.65 -10.16 -10.28
CA TYR A 108 -6.62 -9.13 -10.16
C TYR A 108 -5.22 -9.69 -10.45
N GLU A 109 -4.52 -9.03 -11.37
CA GLU A 109 -3.11 -9.29 -11.70
C GLU A 109 -2.37 -7.97 -11.99
N ALA A 110 -1.13 -7.87 -11.51
CA ALA A 110 -0.24 -6.74 -11.75
C ALA A 110 1.16 -7.18 -12.17
N ASP A 111 1.83 -6.35 -12.96
CA ASP A 111 3.23 -6.55 -13.32
C ASP A 111 4.11 -5.89 -12.25
N VAL A 112 4.79 -6.72 -11.47
CA VAL A 112 5.65 -6.31 -10.36
C VAL A 112 7.10 -6.54 -10.81
N ALA A 113 7.79 -5.46 -11.17
CA ALA A 113 9.18 -5.51 -11.64
C ALA A 113 9.44 -6.55 -12.75
N GLY A 114 8.51 -6.69 -13.71
CA GLY A 114 8.61 -7.62 -14.84
C GLY A 114 8.07 -9.03 -14.55
N THR A 115 7.50 -9.27 -13.37
CA THR A 115 6.83 -10.51 -12.99
C THR A 115 5.34 -10.27 -12.79
N THR A 116 4.49 -11.00 -13.53
CA THR A 116 3.05 -10.98 -13.29
C THR A 116 2.74 -11.68 -11.96
N MET A 117 2.10 -10.94 -11.05
CA MET A 117 1.65 -11.44 -9.76
C MET A 117 0.13 -11.28 -9.62
N THR A 118 -0.53 -12.29 -9.07
CA THR A 118 -1.95 -12.22 -8.70
C THR A 118 -2.14 -11.39 -7.44
N GLY A 119 -3.37 -10.94 -7.20
CA GLY A 119 -3.70 -10.23 -5.96
C GLY A 119 -3.36 -11.02 -4.70
N GLN A 120 -3.55 -12.35 -4.73
CA GLN A 120 -3.17 -13.22 -3.62
C GLN A 120 -1.65 -13.27 -3.41
N GLN A 121 -0.86 -13.39 -4.48
CA GLN A 121 0.61 -13.43 -4.37
C GLN A 121 1.18 -12.12 -3.80
N ILE A 122 0.59 -10.98 -4.18
CA ILE A 122 0.97 -9.68 -3.64
C ILE A 122 0.60 -9.59 -2.16
N GLN A 123 -0.60 -10.02 -1.75
CA GLN A 123 -0.99 -10.07 -0.34
C GLN A 123 -0.05 -10.94 0.50
N GLU A 124 0.33 -12.12 -0.02
CA GLU A 124 1.28 -13.02 0.64
C GLU A 124 2.67 -12.39 0.79
N ALA A 125 3.16 -11.68 -0.24
CA ALA A 125 4.43 -10.98 -0.19
C ALA A 125 4.43 -9.85 0.85
N LEU A 126 3.37 -9.03 0.87
CA LEU A 126 3.19 -7.99 1.88
C LEU A 126 3.09 -8.60 3.28
N ALA A 127 2.30 -9.65 3.46
CA ALA A 127 2.16 -10.34 4.74
C ALA A 127 3.50 -10.92 5.23
N SER A 128 4.32 -11.44 4.33
CA SER A 128 5.67 -11.91 4.65
C SER A 128 6.56 -10.77 5.14
N TRP A 129 6.58 -9.63 4.45
CA TRP A 129 7.35 -8.45 4.90
C TRP A 129 6.89 -7.95 6.28
N LEU A 130 5.57 -7.86 6.47
CA LEU A 130 4.95 -7.38 7.70
C LEU A 130 5.23 -8.28 8.91
N THR A 131 5.23 -9.61 8.71
CA THR A 131 5.46 -10.57 9.80
C THR A 131 6.93 -10.77 10.12
N ASN A 132 7.84 -10.39 9.22
CA ASN A 132 9.29 -10.44 9.41
C ASN A 132 9.90 -9.16 10.02
N GLY A 133 9.08 -8.24 10.53
CA GLY A 133 9.56 -7.04 11.22
C GLY A 133 9.96 -5.89 10.29
N PHE A 134 9.34 -5.82 9.10
CA PHE A 134 9.50 -4.71 8.15
C PHE A 134 10.96 -4.50 7.69
N PRO A 135 11.67 -5.54 7.22
CA PRO A 135 13.07 -5.40 6.82
C PRO A 135 13.23 -4.30 5.75
N LYS A 136 14.22 -3.45 5.95
CA LYS A 136 14.60 -2.36 5.04
C LYS A 136 15.30 -2.89 3.80
#